data_AF-A0A0K1ENB3-F1
#
_entry.id   AF-A0A0K1ENB3-F1
#
_cell.length_a   1.000
_cell.length_b   1.000
_cell.length_c   1.000
_cell.angle_alpha   90.00
_cell.angle_beta   90.00
_cell.angle_gamma   90.00
#
_symmetry.space_group_name_H-M   'P 1'
#
loop_
_entity.id
_entity.type
_entity.pdbx_description
1 polymer ?
#
loop_
_entity_poly.entity_id
_entity_poly.type
_entity_poly.pdbx_seq_one_letter_code
_entity_poly.pdbx_strand_id
1 'polypeptide(L)'
;MRVDGDRDASDVSAPTHRAGASRALLTSAALLLAAGTLDCAPSRSEPGGRASDVLALPEHLPPRAASRWSWPATDAFEHALEAATRELRPIRLVRGRLGRGDEPGIEGMVFSFFPETTPSSQGDPSNAGTDTGIDKGTYRLVLELGDDRLPPRLSSYSARGGFRITQGSLADDRQRLVLTRKDETTDEESLWIQPDYISPASRPSPSALADWTYVATLVNAEPPVYRAETDSTGWDAHQPALAHALMTGDHATALSIYRDHPPVGRCSMDERPAQVARDHAELCYDLGKLGCFLQLQLRIMGDRFDRVAYSNYGEAAHGTEADRLEEVGLDLDRFFRGLLFRFSGMSRQEELSFHRLVRSIRESGRLPALVPQLVVLAEDPDLDDVNRLRATQVVAFLERDGDLSEEDLTDLARDWVRGYRAAKK
;
A
#
# COMPACT_ATOMS: atom_id res chain seq x y z
N MET A 1 43.80 -30.37 17.80
CA MET A 1 44.01 -29.74 19.12
C MET A 1 42.67 -29.78 19.83
N ARG A 2 42.48 -30.78 20.71
CA ARG A 2 41.27 -30.93 21.54
C ARG A 2 41.42 -30.01 22.74
N VAL A 3 40.37 -29.26 23.06
CA VAL A 3 40.22 -28.59 24.35
C VAL A 3 38.89 -29.05 24.90
N ASP A 4 38.98 -30.02 25.82
CA ASP A 4 37.93 -30.37 26.76
C ASP A 4 37.87 -29.28 27.83
N GLY A 5 36.65 -28.96 28.29
CA GLY A 5 36.40 -27.98 29.33
C GLY A 5 35.14 -28.32 30.10
N ASP A 6 35.27 -29.25 31.04
CA ASP A 6 34.36 -29.48 32.16
C ASP A 6 34.06 -28.18 32.92
N ARG A 7 32.78 -27.93 33.26
CA ARG A 7 32.43 -27.24 34.50
C ARG A 7 31.13 -27.77 35.11
N ASP A 8 31.26 -27.99 36.40
CA ASP A 8 30.39 -28.64 37.36
C ASP A 8 29.05 -27.96 37.64
N ALA A 9 28.18 -28.83 38.14
CA ALA A 9 26.93 -28.56 38.83
C ALA A 9 27.10 -27.70 40.09
N SER A 10 26.11 -26.85 40.35
CA SER A 10 25.77 -26.46 41.72
C SER A 10 24.26 -26.29 41.84
N ASP A 11 23.73 -27.24 42.59
CA ASP A 11 22.39 -27.45 43.12
C ASP A 11 22.07 -26.37 44.18
N VAL A 12 20.93 -25.67 44.08
CA VAL A 12 20.37 -24.88 45.20
C VAL A 12 18.85 -25.05 45.22
N SER A 13 18.40 -25.81 46.20
CA SER A 13 17.01 -26.05 46.55
C SER A 13 16.48 -25.02 47.56
N ALA A 14 15.27 -24.48 47.27
CA ALA A 14 14.13 -24.10 48.13
C ALA A 14 14.31 -23.13 49.34
N PRO A 15 13.26 -22.37 49.73
CA PRO A 15 12.19 -22.99 50.51
C PRO A 15 10.75 -22.60 50.13
N THR A 16 9.88 -23.53 50.48
CA THR A 16 8.42 -23.50 50.50
C THR A 16 7.89 -22.67 51.68
N HIS A 17 6.84 -21.88 51.45
CA HIS A 17 5.97 -21.41 52.53
C HIS A 17 4.53 -21.87 52.28
N ARG A 18 4.00 -22.62 53.25
CA ARG A 18 2.61 -23.07 53.36
C ARG A 18 1.88 -22.23 54.42
N ALA A 19 0.61 -22.01 54.12
CA ALA A 19 -0.55 -21.98 55.01
C ALA A 19 -0.73 -20.82 56.02
N GLY A 20 -1.87 -20.15 55.85
CA GLY A 20 -2.54 -19.36 56.88
C GLY A 20 -4.00 -19.13 56.47
N ALA A 21 -4.89 -20.05 56.87
CA ALA A 21 -6.33 -19.87 56.80
C ALA A 21 -6.81 -19.07 58.01
N SER A 22 -7.78 -18.15 57.83
CA SER A 22 -8.76 -17.79 58.85
C SER A 22 -9.97 -17.07 58.25
N ARG A 23 -11.15 -17.55 58.64
CA ARG A 23 -12.48 -17.01 58.35
C ARG A 23 -12.75 -15.75 59.17
N ALA A 24 -13.56 -14.83 58.63
CA ALA A 24 -14.57 -14.09 59.41
C ALA A 24 -15.66 -13.56 58.48
N LEU A 25 -16.90 -14.02 58.73
CA LEU A 25 -18.15 -13.38 58.33
C LEU A 25 -18.30 -12.08 59.13
N LEU A 26 -18.82 -11.02 58.51
CA LEU A 26 -19.74 -10.09 59.17
C LEU A 26 -20.49 -9.26 58.12
N THR A 27 -21.81 -9.47 58.16
CA THR A 27 -22.90 -8.63 57.70
C THR A 27 -22.71 -7.14 57.95
N SER A 28 -23.09 -6.31 56.97
CA SER A 28 -23.91 -5.12 57.22
C SER A 28 -24.54 -4.62 55.92
N ALA A 29 -25.88 -4.65 55.92
CA ALA A 29 -26.72 -3.92 55.00
C ALA A 29 -26.64 -2.43 55.34
N ALA A 30 -26.49 -1.59 54.32
CA ALA A 30 -26.82 -0.18 54.41
C ALA A 30 -27.65 0.19 53.17
N LEU A 31 -28.97 0.22 53.35
CA LEU A 31 -29.87 0.97 52.50
C LEU A 31 -29.52 2.46 52.69
N LEU A 32 -29.04 3.10 51.63
CA LEU A 32 -29.07 4.55 51.51
C LEU A 32 -29.92 4.89 50.29
N LEU A 33 -31.17 5.26 50.59
CA LEU A 33 -32.05 6.00 49.71
C LEU A 33 -31.45 7.39 49.51
N ALA A 34 -30.77 7.60 48.38
CA ALA A 34 -30.48 8.93 47.86
C ALA A 34 -31.31 9.13 46.59
N ALA A 35 -32.46 9.79 46.76
CA ALA A 35 -33.12 10.50 45.68
C ALA A 35 -32.25 11.71 45.33
N GLY A 36 -31.70 11.74 44.12
CA GLY A 36 -30.85 12.83 43.66
C GLY A 36 -30.59 12.68 42.18
N THR A 37 -31.40 13.39 41.39
CA THR A 37 -31.18 13.84 40.00
C THR A 37 -30.36 12.93 39.10
N LEU A 38 -31.05 12.26 38.18
CA LEU A 38 -30.51 11.74 36.93
C LEU A 38 -29.81 12.89 36.17
N ASP A 39 -28.53 13.09 36.43
CA ASP A 39 -27.66 13.77 35.49
C ASP A 39 -27.49 12.83 34.31
N CYS A 40 -28.22 13.13 33.24
CA CYS A 40 -28.00 12.56 31.94
C CYS A 40 -26.53 12.79 31.58
N ALA A 41 -25.73 11.73 31.64
CA ALA A 41 -24.43 11.69 30.99
C ALA A 41 -24.62 12.16 29.54
N PRO A 42 -23.78 13.08 29.03
CA PRO A 42 -23.95 13.57 27.68
C PRO A 42 -23.89 12.38 26.72
N SER A 43 -24.96 12.30 25.92
CA SER A 43 -25.07 11.49 24.73
C SER A 43 -23.72 11.35 24.05
N ARG A 44 -23.41 10.12 23.63
CA ARG A 44 -22.38 9.82 22.63
C ARG A 44 -22.25 10.99 21.68
N SER A 45 -21.05 11.57 21.64
CA SER A 45 -20.67 12.60 20.68
C SER A 45 -21.17 12.20 19.30
N GLU A 46 -22.01 13.03 18.70
CA GLU A 46 -22.51 12.80 17.35
C GLU A 46 -21.32 12.58 16.40
N PRO A 47 -21.29 11.48 15.62
CA PRO A 47 -20.22 11.24 14.65
C PRO A 47 -20.23 12.24 13.48
N GLY A 48 -21.16 13.20 13.43
CA GLY A 48 -21.28 14.18 12.33
C GLY A 48 -20.48 15.47 12.50
N GLY A 49 -19.90 15.75 13.67
CA GLY A 49 -19.36 17.08 14.00
C GLY A 49 -17.88 17.35 13.69
N ARG A 50 -17.11 16.39 13.17
CA ARG A 50 -15.64 16.53 13.00
C ARG A 50 -15.10 16.49 11.58
N ALA A 51 -15.91 16.24 10.56
CA ALA A 51 -15.40 16.14 9.19
C ALA A 51 -14.83 17.47 8.66
N SER A 52 -15.33 18.62 9.13
CA SER A 52 -14.82 19.94 8.73
C SER A 52 -13.49 20.30 9.41
N ASP A 53 -13.26 19.85 10.64
CA ASP A 53 -11.98 20.07 11.36
C ASP A 53 -10.88 19.11 10.87
N VAL A 54 -11.24 17.92 10.36
CA VAL A 54 -10.30 16.95 9.76
C VAL A 54 -9.88 17.34 8.34
N LEU A 55 -10.64 18.22 7.69
CA LEU A 55 -10.33 18.79 6.36
C LEU A 55 -9.52 20.09 6.43
N ALA A 56 -9.11 20.55 7.61
CA ALA A 56 -8.08 21.56 7.70
C ALA A 56 -6.83 20.97 7.04
N LEU A 57 -6.58 21.36 5.78
CA LEU A 57 -5.25 21.29 5.16
C LEU A 57 -4.29 21.68 6.28
N PRO A 58 -3.30 20.84 6.64
CA PRO A 58 -2.46 21.15 7.77
C PRO A 58 -1.93 22.57 7.57
N GLU A 59 -1.88 23.36 8.65
CA GLU A 59 -1.36 24.74 8.67
C GLU A 59 0.09 24.89 8.16
N HIS A 60 0.66 23.82 7.59
CA HIS A 60 2.06 23.58 7.28
C HIS A 60 2.28 23.07 5.84
N LEU A 61 1.45 23.48 4.90
CA LEU A 61 1.74 23.38 3.46
C LEU A 61 1.97 24.77 2.87
N PRO A 62 3.07 25.05 2.14
CA PRO A 62 4.43 24.45 2.14
C PRO A 62 5.30 24.93 3.34
N PRO A 63 6.54 24.42 3.54
CA PRO A 63 7.44 24.92 4.58
C PRO A 63 7.61 26.45 4.52
N ARG A 64 7.50 27.11 5.68
CA ARG A 64 7.54 28.59 5.79
C ARG A 64 8.91 29.20 5.50
N ALA A 65 9.98 28.41 5.51
CA ALA A 65 11.34 28.85 5.22
C ALA A 65 11.67 28.69 3.72
N ALA A 66 12.65 29.46 3.23
CA ALA A 66 13.17 29.29 1.88
C ALA A 66 13.69 27.85 1.69
N SER A 67 12.88 27.06 0.99
CA SER A 67 13.21 25.68 0.62
C SER A 67 13.89 25.70 -0.75
N ARG A 68 14.93 24.87 -0.92
CA ARG A 68 15.54 24.66 -2.24
C ARG A 68 14.63 23.89 -3.20
N TRP A 69 13.62 23.22 -2.66
CA TRP A 69 12.69 22.37 -3.40
C TRP A 69 11.61 23.14 -4.15
N SER A 70 11.28 22.69 -5.36
CA SER A 70 10.14 23.10 -6.17
C SER A 70 8.81 22.55 -5.62
N TRP A 71 8.39 23.05 -4.46
CA TRP A 71 7.10 22.68 -3.87
C TRP A 71 5.93 23.07 -4.79
N PRO A 72 4.92 22.20 -4.94
CA PRO A 72 3.65 22.59 -5.54
C PRO A 72 3.05 23.78 -4.78
N ALA A 73 2.38 24.66 -5.52
CA ALA A 73 1.59 25.72 -4.93
C ALA A 73 0.40 25.14 -4.13
N THR A 74 -0.09 25.89 -3.14
CA THR A 74 -1.17 25.43 -2.25
C THR A 74 -2.44 25.07 -3.02
N ASP A 75 -2.78 25.83 -4.07
CA ASP A 75 -3.93 25.58 -4.94
C ASP A 75 -3.82 24.26 -5.72
N ALA A 76 -2.61 23.76 -5.97
CA ALA A 76 -2.42 22.44 -6.57
C ALA A 76 -2.90 21.30 -5.65
N PHE A 77 -2.77 21.45 -4.33
CA PHE A 77 -3.30 20.47 -3.37
C PHE A 77 -4.83 20.54 -3.29
N GLU A 78 -5.39 21.74 -3.29
CA GLU A 78 -6.85 21.96 -3.30
C GLU A 78 -7.49 21.38 -4.56
N HIS A 79 -6.99 21.72 -5.74
CA HIS A 79 -7.47 21.17 -7.00
C HIS A 79 -7.35 19.64 -7.06
N ALA A 80 -6.24 19.07 -6.57
CA ALA A 80 -6.06 17.63 -6.53
C ALA A 80 -7.04 16.96 -5.55
N LEU A 81 -7.36 17.58 -4.41
CA LEU A 81 -8.34 17.07 -3.45
C LEU A 81 -9.76 17.13 -4.02
N GLU A 82 -10.12 18.22 -4.70
CA GLU A 82 -11.41 18.35 -5.38
C GLU A 82 -11.57 17.30 -6.47
N ALA A 83 -10.55 17.13 -7.33
CA ALA A 83 -10.54 16.09 -8.36
C ALA A 83 -10.67 14.70 -7.73
N ALA A 84 -9.89 14.42 -6.68
CA ALA A 84 -9.93 13.16 -5.94
C ALA A 84 -11.34 12.87 -5.39
N THR A 85 -11.96 13.86 -4.77
CA THR A 85 -13.31 13.74 -4.19
C THR A 85 -14.37 13.44 -5.26
N ARG A 86 -14.24 14.02 -6.46
CA ARG A 86 -15.18 13.78 -7.57
C ARG A 86 -14.95 12.45 -8.27
N GLU A 87 -13.71 12.02 -8.41
CA GLU A 87 -13.33 10.97 -9.36
C GLU A 87 -13.00 9.64 -8.68
N LEU A 88 -12.42 9.67 -7.48
CA LEU A 88 -12.03 8.46 -6.79
C LEU A 88 -13.23 7.72 -6.21
N ARG A 89 -13.17 6.39 -6.31
CA ARG A 89 -14.15 5.49 -5.69
C ARG A 89 -13.40 4.45 -4.88
N PRO A 90 -13.99 3.91 -3.79
CA PRO A 90 -13.37 2.79 -3.10
C PRO A 90 -13.23 1.60 -4.04
N ILE A 91 -12.25 0.76 -3.77
CA ILE A 91 -12.07 -0.52 -4.45
C ILE A 91 -13.01 -1.53 -3.75
N ARG A 92 -13.68 -2.38 -4.53
CA ARG A 92 -14.58 -3.40 -3.97
C ARG A 92 -13.78 -4.65 -3.65
N LEU A 93 -13.94 -5.16 -2.43
CA LEU A 93 -13.47 -6.48 -2.01
C LEU A 93 -14.57 -7.49 -2.20
N VAL A 94 -14.20 -8.64 -2.73
CA VAL A 94 -15.08 -9.79 -2.86
C VAL A 94 -14.42 -10.96 -2.17
N ARG A 95 -15.06 -11.50 -1.12
CA ARG A 95 -14.69 -12.77 -0.52
C ARG A 95 -15.65 -13.85 -1.01
N GLY A 96 -15.12 -15.02 -1.36
CA GLY A 96 -15.95 -16.17 -1.67
C GLY A 96 -15.22 -17.32 -2.33
N ARG A 97 -15.98 -18.13 -3.04
CA ARG A 97 -15.48 -19.32 -3.75
C ARG A 97 -15.10 -18.97 -5.19
N LEU A 98 -13.84 -19.15 -5.58
CA LEU A 98 -13.37 -18.97 -6.96
C LEU A 98 -13.31 -20.32 -7.69
N GLY A 99 -13.87 -20.43 -8.89
CA GLY A 99 -13.66 -21.59 -9.77
C GLY A 99 -13.47 -21.21 -11.24
N ARG A 100 -13.14 -22.22 -12.05
CA ARG A 100 -12.90 -22.11 -13.48
C ARG A 100 -13.68 -23.19 -14.23
N GLY A 101 -14.51 -22.81 -15.19
CA GLY A 101 -15.40 -23.75 -15.88
C GLY A 101 -16.18 -24.61 -14.87
N ASP A 102 -16.09 -25.93 -15.02
CA ASP A 102 -16.74 -26.91 -14.14
C ASP A 102 -15.85 -27.42 -12.99
N GLU A 103 -14.63 -26.87 -12.82
CA GLU A 103 -13.74 -27.28 -11.75
C GLU A 103 -14.31 -26.90 -10.36
N PRO A 104 -14.06 -27.72 -9.33
CA PRO A 104 -14.44 -27.37 -7.97
C PRO A 104 -13.75 -26.08 -7.54
N GLY A 105 -14.52 -25.14 -7.00
CA GLY A 105 -13.97 -23.86 -6.58
C GLY A 105 -13.21 -23.92 -5.26
N ILE A 106 -12.31 -22.96 -5.07
CA ILE A 106 -11.49 -22.75 -3.87
C ILE A 106 -12.16 -21.68 -3.00
N GLU A 107 -12.36 -22.02 -1.73
CA GLU A 107 -13.04 -21.17 -0.74
C GLU A 107 -12.15 -20.10 -0.13
N GLY A 108 -12.78 -19.07 0.45
CA GLY A 108 -12.10 -18.08 1.30
C GLY A 108 -11.17 -17.13 0.55
N MET A 109 -11.29 -17.07 -0.78
CA MET A 109 -10.47 -16.20 -1.62
C MET A 109 -10.97 -14.77 -1.54
N VAL A 110 -10.06 -13.80 -1.46
CA VAL A 110 -10.41 -12.37 -1.40
C VAL A 110 -9.77 -11.62 -2.55
N PHE A 111 -10.61 -10.95 -3.33
CA PHE A 111 -10.18 -10.17 -4.49
C PHE A 111 -10.56 -8.70 -4.36
N SER A 112 -9.61 -7.83 -4.65
CA SER A 112 -9.85 -6.42 -4.96
C SER A 112 -10.16 -6.27 -6.44
N PHE A 113 -11.27 -5.59 -6.75
CA PHE A 113 -11.70 -5.27 -8.11
C PHE A 113 -11.30 -3.85 -8.47
N PHE A 114 -10.26 -3.72 -9.28
CA PHE A 114 -9.83 -2.43 -9.82
C PHE A 114 -10.50 -2.23 -11.18
N PRO A 115 -11.41 -1.26 -11.34
CA PRO A 115 -11.87 -0.87 -12.66
C PRO A 115 -10.66 -0.52 -13.52
N GLU A 116 -10.54 -1.14 -14.69
CA GLU A 116 -9.61 -0.64 -15.68
C GLU A 116 -10.21 0.64 -16.23
N THR A 117 -9.73 1.76 -15.72
CA THR A 117 -9.89 3.01 -16.44
C THR A 117 -9.16 2.87 -17.77
N THR A 118 -9.76 3.38 -18.85
CA THR A 118 -9.16 3.54 -20.18
C THR A 118 -7.67 3.80 -20.02
N PRO A 119 -6.80 3.05 -20.72
CA PRO A 119 -5.39 2.96 -20.34
C PRO A 119 -4.85 4.38 -20.27
N SER A 120 -4.26 4.73 -19.12
CA SER A 120 -3.53 5.97 -18.97
C SER A 120 -2.26 5.88 -19.83
N SER A 121 -2.39 5.92 -21.16
CA SER A 121 -1.34 6.12 -22.17
C SER A 121 0.02 5.44 -21.90
N GLN A 122 0.04 4.27 -21.26
CA GLN A 122 1.27 3.57 -20.86
C GLN A 122 1.29 2.11 -21.29
N GLY A 123 0.34 1.69 -22.12
CA GLY A 123 0.63 0.61 -23.06
C GLY A 123 1.64 1.13 -24.07
N ASP A 124 2.68 0.35 -24.35
CA ASP A 124 3.61 0.55 -25.46
C ASP A 124 2.85 1.05 -26.71
N PRO A 125 3.12 2.27 -27.21
CA PRO A 125 2.41 2.80 -28.37
C PRO A 125 2.78 2.08 -29.67
N SER A 126 3.78 1.21 -29.67
CA SER A 126 3.98 0.27 -30.79
C SER A 126 2.83 -0.75 -30.91
N ASN A 127 2.06 -0.96 -29.82
CA ASN A 127 0.77 -1.66 -29.78
C ASN A 127 -0.45 -0.71 -29.78
N ALA A 128 -0.27 0.61 -29.89
CA ALA A 128 -1.38 1.57 -30.02
C ALA A 128 -2.08 1.52 -31.40
N GLY A 129 -1.64 0.63 -32.29
CA GLY A 129 -2.31 0.33 -33.57
C GLY A 129 -3.54 -0.58 -33.43
N THR A 130 -3.71 -1.25 -32.30
CA THR A 130 -4.97 -1.92 -31.96
C THR A 130 -5.63 -1.13 -30.85
N ASP A 131 -6.63 -0.34 -31.22
CA ASP A 131 -7.65 0.22 -30.33
C ASP A 131 -8.33 -0.94 -29.59
N THR A 132 -7.65 -1.49 -28.59
CA THR A 132 -8.23 -2.42 -27.63
C THR A 132 -9.05 -1.58 -26.70
N GLY A 133 -10.17 -1.06 -27.22
CA GLY A 133 -11.15 -0.31 -26.45
C GLY A 133 -11.41 -1.09 -25.17
N ILE A 134 -10.83 -0.62 -24.06
CA ILE A 134 -11.04 -1.23 -22.76
C ILE A 134 -12.50 -0.95 -22.46
N ASP A 135 -13.33 -1.96 -22.74
CA ASP A 135 -14.78 -1.84 -22.61
C ASP A 135 -15.10 -1.46 -21.18
N LYS A 136 -15.95 -0.45 -21.00
CA LYS A 136 -16.47 -0.08 -19.68
C LYS A 136 -16.94 -1.34 -18.95
N GLY A 137 -16.40 -1.56 -17.75
CA GLY A 137 -16.71 -2.75 -16.96
C GLY A 137 -15.70 -3.90 -17.08
N THR A 138 -14.50 -3.66 -17.61
CA THR A 138 -13.36 -4.53 -17.32
C THR A 138 -12.70 -4.15 -16.01
N TYR A 139 -12.13 -5.16 -15.36
CA TYR A 139 -11.52 -5.10 -14.06
C TYR A 139 -10.20 -5.84 -14.09
N ARG A 140 -9.23 -5.28 -13.38
CA ARG A 140 -8.06 -6.02 -12.91
C ARG A 140 -8.39 -6.60 -11.55
N LEU A 141 -8.21 -7.90 -11.40
CA LEU A 141 -8.37 -8.60 -10.13
C LEU A 141 -7.03 -8.62 -9.41
N VAL A 142 -7.02 -8.31 -8.12
CA VAL A 142 -5.84 -8.48 -7.27
C VAL A 142 -6.23 -9.38 -6.10
N LEU A 143 -5.48 -10.45 -5.89
CA LEU A 143 -5.68 -11.38 -4.79
C LEU A 143 -5.09 -10.77 -3.52
N GLU A 144 -5.94 -10.46 -2.54
CA GLU A 144 -5.53 -9.87 -1.26
C GLU A 144 -5.33 -10.95 -0.17
N LEU A 145 -6.11 -12.03 -0.27
CA LEU A 145 -5.99 -13.24 0.55
C LEU A 145 -6.16 -14.47 -0.31
N GLY A 146 -5.20 -15.38 -0.19
CA GLY A 146 -5.24 -16.70 -0.77
C GLY A 146 -4.47 -17.68 0.10
N ASP A 147 -4.79 -18.97 -0.03
CA ASP A 147 -3.99 -20.03 0.54
C ASP A 147 -2.61 -20.03 -0.16
N ASP A 148 -1.50 -20.12 0.58
CA ASP A 148 -0.15 -20.27 0.01
C ASP A 148 -0.05 -21.53 -0.88
N ARG A 149 -1.00 -22.46 -0.72
CA ARG A 149 -1.17 -23.66 -1.56
C ARG A 149 -1.92 -23.40 -2.85
N LEU A 150 -2.25 -22.16 -3.17
CA LEU A 150 -2.91 -21.83 -4.41
C LEU A 150 -2.09 -22.39 -5.57
N PRO A 151 -2.73 -23.17 -6.47
CA PRO A 151 -2.11 -23.57 -7.71
C PRO A 151 -1.44 -22.36 -8.37
N PRO A 152 -0.16 -22.45 -8.82
CA PRO A 152 0.56 -21.33 -9.43
C PRO A 152 -0.18 -20.65 -10.60
N ARG A 153 -1.16 -21.35 -11.19
CA ARG A 153 -2.03 -20.79 -12.21
C ARG A 153 -2.97 -19.71 -11.67
N LEU A 154 -3.44 -19.83 -10.43
CA LEU A 154 -4.38 -18.89 -9.82
C LEU A 154 -3.70 -17.61 -9.33
N SER A 155 -2.45 -17.71 -8.85
CA SER A 155 -1.65 -16.52 -8.53
C SER A 155 -1.29 -15.70 -9.78
N SER A 156 -1.34 -16.30 -10.97
CA SER A 156 -1.17 -15.53 -12.21
C SER A 156 -2.38 -14.66 -12.56
N TYR A 157 -3.58 -14.95 -12.01
CA TYR A 157 -4.77 -14.12 -12.23
C TYR A 157 -4.73 -12.79 -11.52
N SER A 158 -4.10 -12.71 -10.34
CA SER A 158 -3.93 -11.43 -9.64
C SER A 158 -2.99 -10.45 -10.35
N ALA A 159 -2.24 -10.94 -11.33
CA ALA A 159 -1.34 -10.14 -12.14
C ALA A 159 -1.93 -9.75 -13.51
N ARG A 160 -3.10 -10.29 -13.88
CA ARG A 160 -3.69 -10.09 -15.22
C ARG A 160 -4.89 -9.15 -15.16
N GLY A 161 -4.87 -8.15 -16.03
CA GLY A 161 -6.01 -7.26 -16.30
C GLY A 161 -7.04 -7.87 -17.26
N GLY A 162 -8.06 -7.08 -17.61
CA GLY A 162 -8.96 -7.35 -18.72
C GLY A 162 -10.18 -8.23 -18.41
N PHE A 163 -10.48 -8.54 -17.16
CA PHE A 163 -11.63 -9.37 -16.80
C PHE A 163 -12.93 -8.56 -16.85
N ARG A 164 -13.90 -9.00 -17.64
CA ARG A 164 -15.25 -8.41 -17.67
C ARG A 164 -16.22 -9.24 -16.88
N ILE A 165 -17.04 -8.61 -16.04
CA ILE A 165 -18.17 -9.30 -15.41
C ILE A 165 -19.27 -9.48 -16.47
N THR A 166 -19.50 -10.71 -16.91
CA THR A 166 -20.52 -11.06 -17.91
C THR A 166 -21.83 -11.53 -17.29
N GLN A 167 -21.78 -12.01 -16.05
CA GLN A 167 -22.96 -12.37 -15.25
C GLN A 167 -22.74 -11.99 -13.79
N GLY A 168 -23.82 -11.60 -13.10
CA GLY A 168 -23.77 -11.13 -11.72
C GLY A 168 -23.49 -9.63 -11.61
N SER A 169 -23.35 -9.13 -10.39
CA SER A 169 -23.06 -7.72 -10.13
C SER A 169 -22.29 -7.55 -8.82
N LEU A 170 -21.33 -6.61 -8.80
CA LEU A 170 -20.67 -6.19 -7.55
C LEU A 170 -21.62 -5.47 -6.58
N ALA A 171 -22.87 -5.23 -6.96
CA ALA A 171 -23.90 -4.69 -6.07
C ALA A 171 -24.73 -5.78 -5.35
N ASP A 172 -24.60 -7.05 -5.74
CA ASP A 172 -25.41 -8.15 -5.21
C ASP A 172 -24.53 -9.36 -4.86
N ASP A 173 -24.30 -9.55 -3.57
CA ASP A 173 -23.48 -10.63 -2.99
C ASP A 173 -24.16 -12.01 -3.06
N ARG A 174 -25.41 -12.10 -3.52
CA ARG A 174 -26.11 -13.37 -3.70
C ARG A 174 -25.85 -13.98 -5.07
N GLN A 175 -25.38 -13.18 -6.01
CA GLN A 175 -25.19 -13.61 -7.38
C GLN A 175 -23.78 -14.10 -7.62
N ARG A 176 -23.68 -15.25 -8.28
CA ARG A 176 -22.41 -15.69 -8.86
C ARG A 176 -21.94 -14.65 -9.86
N LEU A 177 -20.72 -14.18 -9.68
CA LEU A 177 -20.00 -13.37 -10.65
C LEU A 177 -19.38 -14.31 -11.68
N VAL A 178 -19.64 -14.12 -12.96
CA VAL A 178 -18.91 -14.77 -14.05
C VAL A 178 -18.05 -13.72 -14.71
N LEU A 179 -16.75 -13.98 -14.79
CA LEU A 179 -15.76 -13.09 -15.35
C LEU A 179 -15.17 -13.72 -16.59
N THR A 180 -15.14 -12.98 -17.70
CA THR A 180 -14.46 -13.44 -18.91
C THR A 180 -13.34 -12.50 -19.33
N ARG A 181 -12.25 -13.06 -19.83
CA ARG A 181 -11.15 -12.33 -20.45
C ARG A 181 -10.91 -12.93 -21.83
N LYS A 182 -10.86 -12.07 -22.85
CA LYS A 182 -10.39 -12.48 -24.18
C LYS A 182 -8.86 -12.49 -24.17
N ASP A 183 -8.28 -13.67 -24.40
CA ASP A 183 -6.84 -13.79 -24.64
C ASP A 183 -6.56 -13.62 -26.15
N GLU A 184 -5.40 -13.05 -26.50
CA GLU A 184 -5.01 -12.78 -27.90
C GLU A 184 -4.93 -14.07 -28.72
N THR A 185 -4.72 -15.21 -28.06
CA THR A 185 -4.53 -16.52 -28.66
C THR A 185 -5.80 -17.38 -28.74
N THR A 186 -6.99 -16.76 -28.77
CA THR A 186 -8.30 -17.33 -29.17
C THR A 186 -9.16 -18.11 -28.17
N ASP A 187 -8.71 -18.43 -26.95
CA ASP A 187 -9.59 -19.01 -25.93
C ASP A 187 -10.10 -17.94 -24.95
N GLU A 188 -11.43 -17.82 -24.85
CA GLU A 188 -12.07 -16.99 -23.82
C GLU A 188 -11.88 -17.66 -22.46
N GLU A 189 -11.10 -17.03 -21.59
CA GLU A 189 -10.92 -17.50 -20.24
C GLU A 189 -12.13 -17.09 -19.40
N SER A 190 -12.82 -18.06 -18.81
CA SER A 190 -13.98 -17.83 -17.95
C SER A 190 -13.70 -18.30 -16.52
N LEU A 191 -13.84 -17.38 -15.57
CA LEU A 191 -13.78 -17.61 -14.14
C LEU A 191 -15.14 -17.33 -13.54
N TRP A 192 -15.43 -17.94 -12.39
CA TRP A 192 -16.59 -17.55 -11.60
C TRP A 192 -16.22 -17.37 -10.14
N ILE A 193 -16.83 -16.38 -9.50
CA ILE A 193 -16.74 -16.16 -8.06
C ILE A 193 -18.14 -16.29 -7.50
N GLN A 194 -18.35 -17.19 -6.54
CA GLN A 194 -19.54 -17.22 -5.71
C GLN A 194 -19.24 -16.38 -4.46
N PRO A 195 -19.64 -15.10 -4.41
CA PRO A 195 -19.42 -14.27 -3.25
C PRO A 195 -20.17 -14.84 -2.04
N ASP A 196 -19.52 -14.77 -0.89
CA ASP A 196 -20.16 -14.82 0.43
C ASP A 196 -20.17 -13.43 1.10
N TYR A 197 -19.39 -12.50 0.55
CA TYR A 197 -19.28 -11.13 1.00
C TYR A 197 -18.75 -10.24 -0.13
N ILE A 198 -19.35 -9.05 -0.26
CA ILE A 198 -18.84 -7.96 -1.08
C ILE A 198 -18.81 -6.70 -0.20
N SER A 199 -17.65 -6.05 -0.10
CA SER A 199 -17.53 -4.80 0.68
C SER A 199 -18.52 -3.76 0.18
N PRO A 200 -19.09 -2.89 1.03
CA PRO A 200 -20.02 -1.86 0.59
C PRO A 200 -19.37 -0.85 -0.36
N ALA A 201 -20.16 -0.25 -1.24
CA ALA A 201 -19.73 0.90 -2.02
C ALA A 201 -19.80 2.16 -1.15
N SER A 202 -18.81 2.34 -0.26
CA SER A 202 -18.71 3.53 0.59
C SER A 202 -18.15 4.74 -0.17
N ARG A 203 -18.20 5.93 0.42
CA ARG A 203 -17.38 7.04 -0.08
C ARG A 203 -15.99 6.94 0.55
N PRO A 204 -14.93 7.33 -0.17
CA PRO A 204 -13.61 7.45 0.45
C PRO A 204 -13.68 8.36 1.69
N SER A 205 -13.01 7.94 2.77
CA SER A 205 -12.90 8.76 3.98
C SER A 205 -12.19 10.09 3.67
N PRO A 206 -12.68 11.24 4.17
CA PRO A 206 -12.03 12.53 3.93
C PRO A 206 -10.56 12.58 4.37
N SER A 207 -10.20 11.95 5.49
CA SER A 207 -8.81 11.89 5.96
C SER A 207 -7.92 11.06 5.03
N ALA A 208 -8.43 9.92 4.56
CA ALA A 208 -7.72 9.06 3.61
C ALA A 208 -7.52 9.76 2.26
N LEU A 209 -8.52 10.49 1.77
CA LEU A 209 -8.40 11.34 0.58
C LEU A 209 -7.35 12.42 0.77
N ALA A 210 -7.37 13.12 1.90
CA ALA A 210 -6.42 14.18 2.19
C ALA A 210 -4.97 13.68 2.21
N ASP A 211 -4.68 12.56 2.86
CA ASP A 211 -3.34 11.96 2.91
C ASP A 211 -2.91 11.41 1.54
N TRP A 212 -3.84 10.79 0.82
CA TRP A 212 -3.56 10.34 -0.55
C TRP A 212 -3.24 11.51 -1.48
N THR A 213 -4.05 12.58 -1.44
CA THR A 213 -3.85 13.77 -2.25
C THR A 213 -2.52 14.43 -1.93
N TYR A 214 -2.11 14.47 -0.66
CA TYR A 214 -0.80 14.99 -0.28
C TYR A 214 0.34 14.31 -1.05
N VAL A 215 0.36 12.98 -1.07
CA VAL A 215 1.36 12.21 -1.83
C VAL A 215 1.21 12.43 -3.33
N ALA A 216 -0.02 12.32 -3.85
CA ALA A 216 -0.29 12.44 -5.28
C ALA A 216 0.14 13.80 -5.85
N THR A 217 -0.15 14.90 -5.14
CA THR A 217 0.24 16.25 -5.57
C THR A 217 1.75 16.42 -5.56
N LEU A 218 2.45 15.91 -4.54
CA LEU A 218 3.91 16.01 -4.45
C LEU A 218 4.62 15.22 -5.54
N VAL A 219 4.19 13.97 -5.74
CA VAL A 219 4.73 13.06 -6.75
C VAL A 219 4.51 13.60 -8.16
N ASN A 220 3.30 14.09 -8.45
CA ASN A 220 2.92 14.59 -9.77
C ASN A 220 3.24 16.08 -9.96
N ALA A 221 4.05 16.67 -9.09
CA ALA A 221 4.51 18.05 -9.21
C ALA A 221 5.35 18.27 -10.49
N GLU A 222 5.98 17.22 -10.98
CA GLU A 222 6.74 17.19 -12.23
C GLU A 222 6.22 16.08 -13.17
N PRO A 223 6.49 16.19 -14.48
CA PRO A 223 6.19 15.11 -15.42
C PRO A 223 6.84 13.78 -15.01
N PRO A 224 6.32 12.63 -15.50
CA PRO A 224 6.92 11.33 -15.27
C PRO A 224 8.43 11.30 -15.53
N VAL A 225 9.20 10.71 -14.61
CA VAL A 225 10.68 10.66 -14.68
C VAL A 225 11.24 9.81 -15.82
N TYR A 226 10.43 8.96 -16.46
CA TYR A 226 10.78 8.27 -17.69
C TYR A 226 9.67 8.47 -18.72
N ARG A 227 10.04 8.59 -20.00
CA ARG A 227 9.03 8.68 -21.07
C ARG A 227 8.38 7.31 -21.30
N ALA A 228 7.13 7.31 -21.77
CA ALA A 228 6.42 6.07 -22.08
C ALA A 228 7.04 5.33 -23.28
N GLU A 229 7.69 6.05 -24.20
CA GLU A 229 8.27 5.55 -25.46
C GLU A 229 9.80 5.40 -25.38
N THR A 230 10.30 4.81 -24.30
CA THR A 230 11.76 4.70 -24.14
C THR A 230 12.29 3.44 -24.81
N ASP A 231 13.29 3.62 -25.68
CA ASP A 231 14.14 2.50 -26.09
C ASP A 231 15.01 2.13 -24.89
N SER A 232 14.57 1.11 -24.17
CA SER A 232 15.25 0.58 -23.01
C SER A 232 16.50 -0.24 -23.39
N THR A 233 16.72 -0.45 -24.69
CA THR A 233 17.95 -1.04 -25.22
C THR A 233 19.00 0.06 -25.43
N GLY A 234 20.23 -0.17 -24.96
CA GLY A 234 21.34 0.72 -25.29
C GLY A 234 21.73 1.75 -24.23
N TRP A 235 21.35 1.62 -22.96
CA TRP A 235 21.88 2.47 -21.87
C TRP A 235 23.40 2.66 -21.94
N ASP A 236 24.14 1.58 -22.23
CA ASP A 236 25.61 1.60 -22.34
C ASP A 236 26.13 2.56 -23.44
N ALA A 237 25.35 2.78 -24.51
CA ALA A 237 25.71 3.71 -25.59
C ALA A 237 25.60 5.19 -25.16
N HIS A 238 24.77 5.49 -24.15
CA HIS A 238 24.52 6.86 -23.68
C HIS A 238 25.37 7.26 -22.48
N GLN A 239 26.06 6.32 -21.83
CA GLN A 239 26.93 6.61 -20.67
C GLN A 239 28.02 7.65 -20.96
N PRO A 240 28.74 7.64 -22.12
CA PRO A 240 29.73 8.66 -22.41
C PRO A 240 29.13 10.07 -22.54
N ALA A 241 27.96 10.18 -23.16
CA ALA A 241 27.25 11.45 -23.31
C ALA A 241 26.73 11.97 -21.96
N LEU A 242 26.21 11.08 -21.11
CA LEU A 242 25.80 11.41 -19.75
C LEU A 242 26.98 11.90 -18.91
N ALA A 243 28.11 11.18 -18.93
CA ALA A 243 29.31 11.57 -18.21
C ALA A 243 29.84 12.94 -18.67
N HIS A 244 29.83 13.19 -19.98
CA HIS A 244 30.20 14.50 -20.53
C HIS A 244 29.26 15.61 -20.03
N ALA A 245 27.94 15.40 -20.09
CA ALA A 245 26.95 16.37 -19.62
C ALA A 245 27.08 16.68 -18.12
N LEU A 246 27.28 15.65 -17.29
CA LEU A 246 27.51 15.83 -15.85
C LEU A 246 28.82 16.61 -15.58
N MET A 247 29.90 16.30 -16.30
CA MET A 247 31.19 16.97 -16.16
C MET A 247 31.15 18.46 -16.57
N THR A 248 30.35 18.80 -17.59
CA THR A 248 30.21 20.18 -18.08
C THR A 248 29.12 20.97 -17.34
N GLY A 249 28.38 20.35 -16.41
CA GLY A 249 27.25 20.96 -15.72
C GLY A 249 26.00 21.13 -16.58
N ASP A 250 25.91 20.43 -17.72
CA ASP A 250 24.72 20.42 -18.58
C ASP A 250 23.65 19.47 -18.01
N HIS A 251 23.02 19.92 -16.92
CA HIS A 251 22.00 19.16 -16.21
C HIS A 251 20.75 18.89 -17.05
N ALA A 252 20.44 19.75 -18.02
CA ALA A 252 19.29 19.56 -18.90
C ALA A 252 19.50 18.34 -19.82
N THR A 253 20.69 18.24 -20.44
CA THR A 253 21.06 17.07 -21.23
C THR A 253 21.13 15.81 -20.37
N ALA A 254 21.73 15.87 -19.18
CA ALA A 254 21.79 14.72 -18.27
C ALA A 254 20.40 14.20 -17.90
N LEU A 255 19.46 15.09 -17.52
CA LEU A 255 18.06 14.72 -17.25
C LEU A 255 17.37 14.11 -18.46
N SER A 256 17.61 14.63 -19.68
CA SER A 256 17.02 14.05 -20.88
C SER A 256 17.53 12.63 -21.10
N ILE A 257 18.83 12.39 -20.93
CA ILE A 257 19.42 11.04 -21.09
C ILE A 257 18.81 10.06 -20.08
N TYR A 258 18.70 10.45 -18.80
CA TYR A 258 18.06 9.59 -17.80
C TYR A 258 16.59 9.29 -18.14
N ARG A 259 15.83 10.29 -18.59
CA ARG A 259 14.41 10.16 -18.94
C ARG A 259 14.16 9.27 -20.15
N ASP A 260 15.08 9.31 -21.11
CA ASP A 260 14.90 8.69 -22.43
C ASP A 260 15.49 7.28 -22.49
N HIS A 261 16.41 6.95 -21.59
CA HIS A 261 17.13 5.68 -21.60
C HIS A 261 17.18 5.05 -20.20
N PRO A 262 16.05 4.63 -19.60
CA PRO A 262 16.09 3.87 -18.35
C PRO A 262 16.86 2.55 -18.57
N PRO A 263 17.80 2.20 -17.70
CA PRO A 263 18.49 0.91 -17.79
C PRO A 263 17.55 -0.25 -17.46
N VAL A 264 17.68 -1.34 -18.22
CA VAL A 264 17.04 -2.63 -17.94
C VAL A 264 18.04 -3.56 -17.30
N GLY A 265 17.67 -4.14 -16.15
CA GLY A 265 18.50 -5.11 -15.47
C GLY A 265 18.57 -6.43 -16.24
N ARG A 266 19.76 -7.03 -16.33
CA ARG A 266 19.99 -8.28 -17.06
C ARG A 266 19.53 -9.51 -16.27
N CYS A 267 19.46 -9.42 -14.96
CA CYS A 267 18.94 -10.45 -14.06
C CYS A 267 18.33 -9.83 -12.80
N SER A 268 17.77 -10.67 -11.93
CA SER A 268 17.12 -10.22 -10.69
C SER A 268 18.06 -9.60 -9.66
N MET A 269 19.35 -9.95 -9.72
CA MET A 269 20.40 -9.39 -8.86
C MET A 269 21.11 -8.19 -9.50
N ASP A 270 20.64 -7.72 -10.65
CA ASP A 270 21.23 -6.55 -11.30
C ASP A 270 20.83 -5.27 -10.54
N GLU A 271 21.85 -4.66 -9.94
CA GLU A 271 21.73 -3.41 -9.19
C GLU A 271 21.83 -2.17 -10.09
N ARG A 272 22.23 -2.32 -11.37
CA ARG A 272 22.47 -1.19 -12.27
C ARG A 272 21.25 -0.29 -12.42
N PRO A 273 20.01 -0.79 -12.57
CA PRO A 273 18.86 0.09 -12.66
C PRO A 273 18.62 0.91 -11.41
N ALA A 274 18.76 0.28 -10.24
CA ALA A 274 18.66 0.99 -8.96
C ALA A 274 19.75 2.06 -8.82
N GLN A 275 21.00 1.74 -9.20
CA GLN A 275 22.10 2.70 -9.14
C GLN A 275 21.86 3.92 -10.04
N VAL A 276 21.41 3.70 -11.27
CA VAL A 276 21.11 4.81 -12.20
C VAL A 276 19.92 5.64 -11.71
N ALA A 277 18.92 5.01 -11.11
CA ALA A 277 17.81 5.73 -10.48
C ALA A 277 18.28 6.57 -9.30
N ARG A 278 19.25 6.11 -8.50
CA ARG A 278 19.89 6.92 -7.44
C ARG A 278 20.66 8.09 -8.02
N ASP A 279 21.48 7.87 -9.05
CA ASP A 279 22.25 8.94 -9.70
C ASP A 279 21.31 10.01 -10.29
N HIS A 280 20.18 9.59 -10.87
CA HIS A 280 19.13 10.48 -11.36
C HIS A 280 18.41 11.20 -10.20
N ALA A 281 18.12 10.50 -9.11
CA ALA A 281 17.50 11.08 -7.92
C ALA A 281 18.41 12.14 -7.30
N GLU A 282 19.72 11.90 -7.25
CA GLU A 282 20.74 12.86 -6.78
C GLU A 282 20.75 14.12 -7.63
N LEU A 283 20.73 13.98 -8.96
CA LEU A 283 20.65 15.12 -9.86
C LEU A 283 19.35 15.93 -9.62
N CYS A 284 18.22 15.26 -9.40
CA CYS A 284 16.97 15.94 -9.07
C CYS A 284 16.98 16.57 -7.67
N TYR A 285 17.66 15.94 -6.70
CA TYR A 285 17.88 16.46 -5.35
C TYR A 285 18.67 17.78 -5.41
N ASP A 286 19.79 17.81 -6.15
CA ASP A 286 20.67 18.98 -6.31
C ASP A 286 19.98 20.13 -7.05
N LEU A 287 19.15 19.81 -8.04
CA LEU A 287 18.35 20.79 -8.77
C LEU A 287 17.11 21.27 -8.01
N GLY A 288 16.82 20.70 -6.83
CA GLY A 288 15.63 21.02 -6.06
C GLY A 288 14.33 20.55 -6.72
N LYS A 289 14.36 19.58 -7.64
CA LYS A 289 13.19 19.07 -8.35
C LYS A 289 12.43 18.03 -7.52
N LEU A 290 11.54 18.51 -6.66
CA LEU A 290 10.86 17.69 -5.64
C LEU A 290 10.11 16.50 -6.24
N GLY A 291 9.22 16.75 -7.20
CA GLY A 291 8.44 15.68 -7.84
C GLY A 291 9.32 14.63 -8.51
N CYS A 292 10.35 15.06 -9.24
CA CYS A 292 11.32 14.15 -9.85
C CYS A 292 12.02 13.26 -8.79
N PHE A 293 12.51 13.87 -7.71
CA PHE A 293 13.16 13.15 -6.62
C PHE A 293 12.23 12.12 -5.99
N LEU A 294 10.98 12.49 -5.68
CA LEU A 294 10.02 11.58 -5.04
C LEU A 294 9.59 10.43 -5.94
N GLN A 295 9.36 10.67 -7.23
CA GLN A 295 9.04 9.60 -8.18
C GLN A 295 10.17 8.55 -8.24
N LEU A 296 11.43 9.00 -8.30
CA LEU A 296 12.59 8.10 -8.30
C LEU A 296 12.76 7.40 -6.95
N GLN A 297 12.57 8.11 -5.84
CA GLN A 297 12.66 7.51 -4.50
C GLN A 297 11.61 6.41 -4.31
N LEU A 298 10.36 6.62 -4.75
CA LEU A 298 9.33 5.59 -4.71
C LEU A 298 9.67 4.37 -5.58
N ARG A 299 10.33 4.58 -6.72
CA ARG A 299 10.84 3.47 -7.55
C ARG A 299 11.97 2.70 -6.86
N ILE A 300 12.90 3.40 -6.21
CA ILE A 300 14.00 2.79 -5.41
C ILE A 300 13.41 2.00 -4.24
N MET A 301 12.55 2.62 -3.43
CA MET A 301 11.85 1.99 -2.31
C MET A 301 11.06 0.75 -2.74
N GLY A 302 10.42 0.82 -3.91
CA GLY A 302 9.62 -0.26 -4.48
C GLY A 302 10.41 -1.31 -5.26
N ASP A 303 11.70 -1.07 -5.53
CA ASP A 303 12.53 -1.85 -6.46
C ASP A 303 11.86 -2.09 -7.83
N ARG A 304 11.16 -1.06 -8.31
CA ARG A 304 10.33 -1.06 -9.52
C ARG A 304 11.15 -0.71 -10.75
N PHE A 305 12.12 -1.57 -11.05
CA PHE A 305 12.96 -1.43 -12.24
C PHE A 305 12.73 -2.57 -13.19
N ASP A 306 12.74 -2.28 -14.48
CA ASP A 306 12.61 -3.25 -15.56
C ASP A 306 13.79 -4.22 -15.55
N ARG A 307 13.48 -5.52 -15.60
CA ARG A 307 14.48 -6.59 -15.61
C ARG A 307 14.05 -7.70 -16.56
N VAL A 308 15.02 -8.29 -17.24
CA VAL A 308 14.80 -9.45 -18.14
C VAL A 308 14.31 -10.67 -17.35
N ALA A 309 14.75 -10.82 -16.11
CA ALA A 309 14.32 -11.88 -15.21
C ALA A 309 14.07 -11.32 -13.80
N TYR A 310 12.89 -11.59 -13.24
CA TYR A 310 12.53 -11.21 -11.88
C TYR A 310 12.63 -12.41 -10.93
N SER A 311 13.16 -12.16 -9.73
CA SER A 311 13.08 -13.08 -8.59
C SER A 311 13.02 -12.26 -7.31
N ASN A 312 12.31 -12.75 -6.31
CA ASN A 312 12.25 -12.16 -4.96
C ASN A 312 13.62 -12.05 -4.25
N TYR A 313 14.64 -12.79 -4.70
CA TYR A 313 15.96 -12.80 -4.06
C TYR A 313 16.69 -11.45 -4.10
N GLY A 314 16.69 -10.77 -5.26
CA GLY A 314 17.34 -9.46 -5.39
C GLY A 314 16.61 -8.35 -4.63
N GLU A 315 15.29 -8.47 -4.51
CA GLU A 315 14.44 -7.50 -3.83
C GLU A 315 14.87 -7.29 -2.36
N ALA A 316 15.20 -8.37 -1.65
CA ALA A 316 15.60 -8.31 -0.25
C ALA A 316 16.91 -7.55 -0.01
N ALA A 317 17.86 -7.57 -0.96
CA ALA A 317 19.15 -6.92 -0.80
C ALA A 317 19.09 -5.38 -0.90
N HIS A 318 18.10 -4.85 -1.63
CA HIS A 318 18.02 -3.41 -1.91
C HIS A 318 17.33 -2.65 -0.75
N GLY A 319 18.06 -1.72 -0.12
CA GLY A 319 17.52 -0.78 0.88
C GLY A 319 16.48 0.17 0.28
N THR A 320 15.63 0.75 1.13
CA THR A 320 14.57 1.68 0.71
C THR A 320 15.02 3.14 0.69
N GLU A 321 16.12 3.48 1.37
CA GLU A 321 16.64 4.86 1.45
C GLU A 321 15.58 5.87 1.95
N ALA A 322 14.68 5.40 2.81
CA ALA A 322 13.58 6.20 3.33
C ALA A 322 14.05 7.34 4.25
N ASP A 323 15.25 7.24 4.81
CA ASP A 323 15.93 8.29 5.58
C ASP A 323 16.15 9.56 4.72
N ARG A 324 16.42 9.41 3.42
CA ARG A 324 16.57 10.55 2.50
C ARG A 324 15.32 11.42 2.39
N LEU A 325 14.13 10.86 2.66
CA LEU A 325 12.88 11.61 2.63
C LEU A 325 12.81 12.64 3.79
N GLU A 326 13.54 12.43 4.89
CA GLU A 326 13.55 13.34 6.05
C GLU A 326 14.13 14.71 5.69
N GLU A 327 15.16 14.75 4.86
CA GLU A 327 15.86 15.97 4.45
C GLU A 327 15.01 16.90 3.59
N VAL A 328 13.95 16.37 2.98
CA VAL A 328 13.06 17.12 2.10
C VAL A 328 12.18 18.10 2.89
N GLY A 329 11.97 17.86 4.18
CA GLY A 329 11.03 18.62 5.01
C GLY A 329 9.56 18.23 4.76
N LEU A 330 9.32 16.99 4.33
CA LEU A 330 7.99 16.40 4.20
C LEU A 330 7.42 16.02 5.56
N ASP A 331 6.09 15.99 5.66
CA ASP A 331 5.41 15.24 6.72
C ASP A 331 5.47 13.75 6.34
N LEU A 332 6.50 13.06 6.82
CA LEU A 332 6.73 11.65 6.48
C LEU A 332 5.63 10.73 6.96
N ASP A 333 5.01 11.00 8.11
CA ASP A 333 3.92 10.15 8.60
C ASP A 333 2.75 10.25 7.64
N ARG A 334 2.40 11.47 7.23
CA ARG A 334 1.37 11.69 6.23
C ARG A 334 1.72 11.10 4.88
N PHE A 335 2.98 11.21 4.46
CA PHE A 335 3.47 10.63 3.21
C PHE A 335 3.31 9.10 3.22
N PHE A 336 3.73 8.41 4.29
CA PHE A 336 3.58 6.96 4.39
C PHE A 336 2.11 6.51 4.47
N ARG A 337 1.24 7.25 5.17
CA ARG A 337 -0.22 6.97 5.14
C ARG A 337 -0.81 7.20 3.75
N GLY A 338 -0.41 8.25 3.04
CA GLY A 338 -0.87 8.48 1.65
C GLY A 338 -0.47 7.35 0.69
N LEU A 339 0.72 6.76 0.90
CA LEU A 339 1.19 5.58 0.16
C LEU A 339 0.42 4.29 0.53
N LEU A 340 -0.16 4.21 1.72
CA LEU A 340 -1.00 3.09 2.16
C LEU A 340 -2.31 3.04 1.36
N PHE A 341 -3.02 4.17 1.29
CA PHE A 341 -4.39 4.24 0.77
C PHE A 341 -4.45 3.87 -0.72
N ARG A 342 -5.55 3.24 -1.13
CA ARG A 342 -5.84 2.80 -2.51
C ARG A 342 -7.26 3.20 -2.88
N PHE A 343 -7.40 3.72 -4.11
CA PHE A 343 -8.68 4.11 -4.69
C PHE A 343 -8.70 3.71 -6.16
N SER A 344 -9.88 3.45 -6.70
CA SER A 344 -10.07 3.25 -8.13
C SER A 344 -10.15 4.60 -8.85
N GLY A 345 -9.79 4.61 -10.14
CA GLY A 345 -9.85 5.82 -10.98
C GLY A 345 -8.51 6.48 -11.29
N MET A 346 -7.40 6.03 -10.70
CA MET A 346 -6.06 6.58 -10.92
C MET A 346 -5.05 5.48 -11.22
N SER A 347 -4.23 5.67 -12.26
CA SER A 347 -3.06 4.82 -12.46
C SER A 347 -2.00 5.21 -11.44
N ARG A 348 -1.38 4.20 -10.81
CA ARG A 348 -0.32 4.43 -9.85
C ARG A 348 0.92 3.67 -10.27
N GLN A 349 1.72 4.35 -11.07
CA GLN A 349 3.05 3.90 -11.50
C GLN A 349 3.99 3.67 -10.31
N GLU A 350 3.62 4.13 -9.10
CA GLU A 350 4.51 4.23 -7.93
C GLU A 350 3.92 3.63 -6.64
N GLU A 351 2.97 2.70 -6.74
CA GLU A 351 2.46 1.96 -5.58
C GLU A 351 3.53 1.13 -4.86
N LEU A 352 3.91 1.48 -3.63
CA LEU A 352 4.69 0.52 -2.85
C LEU A 352 3.85 -0.73 -2.52
N SER A 353 4.46 -1.92 -2.69
CA SER A 353 3.92 -3.12 -2.08
C SER A 353 3.89 -2.93 -0.56
N PHE A 354 2.98 -3.59 0.15
CA PHE A 354 2.90 -3.40 1.61
C PHE A 354 4.21 -3.83 2.29
N HIS A 355 4.91 -4.86 1.79
CA HIS A 355 6.22 -5.27 2.30
C HIS A 355 7.26 -4.16 2.18
N ARG A 356 7.29 -3.47 1.03
CA ARG A 356 8.21 -2.34 0.79
C ARG A 356 7.85 -1.13 1.64
N LEU A 357 6.56 -0.86 1.82
CA LEU A 357 6.09 0.19 2.73
C LEU A 357 6.49 -0.11 4.19
N VAL A 358 6.24 -1.32 4.68
CA VAL A 358 6.63 -1.80 6.01
C VAL A 358 8.14 -1.62 6.23
N ARG A 359 8.95 -2.06 5.26
CA ARG A 359 10.39 -1.90 5.30
C ARG A 359 10.80 -0.42 5.37
N SER A 360 10.18 0.43 4.55
CA SER A 360 10.44 1.88 4.53
C SER A 360 10.11 2.55 5.87
N ILE A 361 9.01 2.14 6.51
CA ILE A 361 8.62 2.62 7.85
C ILE A 361 9.64 2.20 8.90
N ARG A 362 10.19 0.98 8.82
CA ARG A 362 11.23 0.49 9.73
C ARG A 362 12.54 1.26 9.54
N GLU A 363 13.01 1.37 8.29
CA GLU A 363 14.28 2.01 7.96
C GLU A 363 14.28 3.51 8.27
N SER A 364 13.15 4.19 8.14
CA SER A 364 12.98 5.61 8.54
C SER A 364 12.80 5.82 10.05
N GLY A 365 12.77 4.78 10.88
CA GLY A 365 12.59 4.92 12.34
C GLY A 365 11.21 5.45 12.76
N ARG A 366 10.24 5.55 11.84
CA ARG A 366 8.90 6.13 12.09
C ARG A 366 7.93 5.21 12.82
N LEU A 367 8.35 4.00 13.18
CA LEU A 367 7.54 3.02 13.91
C LEU A 367 6.75 3.61 15.10
N PRO A 368 7.35 4.34 16.07
CA PRO A 368 6.62 4.82 17.24
C PRO A 368 5.51 5.83 16.91
N ALA A 369 5.70 6.61 15.84
CA ALA A 369 4.73 7.61 15.41
C ALA A 369 3.62 6.98 14.55
N LEU A 370 3.97 6.09 13.63
CA LEU A 370 3.04 5.54 12.64
C LEU A 370 2.20 4.37 13.15
N VAL A 371 2.74 3.47 13.99
CA VAL A 371 1.99 2.28 14.43
C VAL A 371 0.64 2.64 15.08
N PRO A 372 0.56 3.57 16.04
CA PRO A 372 -0.73 3.96 16.62
C PRO A 372 -1.73 4.50 15.59
N GLN A 373 -1.24 5.24 14.60
CA GLN A 373 -2.09 5.79 13.53
C GLN A 373 -2.60 4.69 12.59
N LEU A 374 -1.76 3.72 12.27
CA LEU A 374 -2.12 2.57 11.44
C LEU A 374 -3.12 1.63 12.13
N VAL A 375 -3.01 1.45 13.45
CA VAL A 375 -4.01 0.72 14.25
C VAL A 375 -5.36 1.43 14.18
N VAL A 376 -5.38 2.74 14.41
CA VAL A 376 -6.62 3.55 14.26
C VAL A 376 -7.23 3.39 12.88
N LEU A 377 -6.42 3.43 11.80
CA LEU A 377 -6.91 3.24 10.44
C LEU A 377 -7.45 1.81 10.19
N ALA A 378 -6.86 0.78 10.79
CA ALA A 378 -7.34 -0.60 10.64
C ALA A 378 -8.73 -0.78 11.30
N GLU A 379 -8.95 -0.09 12.41
CA GLU A 379 -10.15 -0.17 13.24
C GLU A 379 -11.23 0.86 12.86
N ASP A 380 -10.90 1.85 12.03
CA ASP A 380 -11.80 2.93 11.61
C ASP A 380 -13.02 2.40 10.82
N PRO A 381 -14.25 2.48 11.35
CA PRO A 381 -15.45 1.99 10.67
C PRO A 381 -15.85 2.86 9.46
N ASP A 382 -15.35 4.09 9.35
CA ASP A 382 -15.64 5.00 8.24
C ASP A 382 -14.66 4.84 7.07
N LEU A 383 -13.57 4.09 7.27
CA LEU A 383 -12.62 3.73 6.22
C LEU A 383 -13.13 2.52 5.42
N ASP A 384 -12.92 2.51 4.11
CA ASP A 384 -13.32 1.37 3.28
C ASP A 384 -12.49 0.11 3.59
N ASP A 385 -13.10 -1.05 3.37
CA ASP A 385 -12.54 -2.33 3.79
C ASP A 385 -11.20 -2.66 3.13
N VAL A 386 -10.91 -2.15 1.92
CA VAL A 386 -9.60 -2.35 1.26
C VAL A 386 -8.53 -1.62 2.05
N ASN A 387 -8.78 -0.37 2.37
CA ASN A 387 -7.83 0.45 3.10
C ASN A 387 -7.65 -0.01 4.55
N ARG A 388 -8.72 -0.49 5.19
CA ARG A 388 -8.63 -1.15 6.51
C ARG A 388 -7.83 -2.45 6.47
N LEU A 389 -8.07 -3.30 5.47
CA LEU A 389 -7.30 -4.53 5.28
C LEU A 389 -5.82 -4.23 5.06
N ARG A 390 -5.49 -3.24 4.23
CA ARG A 390 -4.10 -2.82 3.99
C ARG A 390 -3.44 -2.27 5.25
N ALA A 391 -4.14 -1.44 6.04
CA ALA A 391 -3.64 -0.94 7.32
C ALA A 391 -3.33 -2.12 8.27
N THR A 392 -4.27 -3.07 8.37
CA THR A 392 -4.12 -4.31 9.15
C THR A 392 -2.90 -5.11 8.72
N GLN A 393 -2.73 -5.33 7.42
CA GLN A 393 -1.57 -6.02 6.84
C GLN A 393 -0.26 -5.33 7.24
N VAL A 394 -0.18 -4.01 7.07
CA VAL A 394 1.03 -3.25 7.43
C VAL A 394 1.33 -3.39 8.93
N VAL A 395 0.35 -3.22 9.83
CA VAL A 395 0.54 -3.40 11.27
C VAL A 395 1.06 -4.80 11.60
N ALA A 396 0.46 -5.84 11.02
CA ALA A 396 0.88 -7.20 11.27
C ALA A 396 2.30 -7.49 10.75
N PHE A 397 2.65 -7.02 9.56
CA PHE A 397 3.99 -7.18 9.00
C PHE A 397 5.05 -6.35 9.72
N LEU A 398 4.66 -5.28 10.42
CA LEU A 398 5.52 -4.58 11.38
C LEU A 398 5.75 -5.38 12.67
N GLU A 399 5.15 -6.57 12.80
CA GLU A 399 5.16 -7.44 14.00
C GLU A 399 4.49 -6.78 15.21
N ARG A 400 3.42 -6.04 14.91
CA ARG A 400 2.60 -5.30 15.87
C ARG A 400 1.15 -5.76 15.82
N ASP A 401 0.89 -6.98 15.36
CA ASP A 401 -0.45 -7.56 15.30
C ASP A 401 -1.10 -7.73 16.68
N GLY A 402 -0.32 -7.74 17.77
CA GLY A 402 -0.83 -7.71 19.15
C GLY A 402 -1.44 -6.36 19.57
N ASP A 403 -1.18 -5.29 18.82
CA ASP A 403 -1.72 -3.95 19.07
C ASP A 403 -3.11 -3.77 18.43
N LEU A 404 -3.57 -4.74 17.62
CA LEU A 404 -4.88 -4.73 16.96
C LEU A 404 -5.96 -5.33 17.86
N SER A 405 -7.09 -4.65 17.98
CA SER A 405 -8.31 -5.16 18.61
C SER A 405 -9.07 -6.07 17.65
N GLU A 406 -9.15 -7.38 17.92
CA GLU A 406 -9.94 -8.29 17.08
C GLU A 406 -11.42 -7.89 17.00
N GLU A 407 -11.96 -7.23 18.02
CA GLU A 407 -13.36 -6.80 18.05
C GLU A 407 -13.63 -5.65 17.06
N ASP A 408 -12.66 -4.75 16.89
CA ASP A 408 -12.79 -3.55 16.06
C ASP A 408 -12.37 -3.77 14.59
N LEU A 409 -11.71 -4.89 14.29
CA LEU A 409 -11.40 -5.30 12.92
C LEU A 409 -12.65 -5.75 12.16
N THR A 410 -12.65 -5.53 10.83
CA THR A 410 -13.62 -6.19 9.95
C THR A 410 -13.46 -7.71 10.03
N ASP A 411 -14.52 -8.45 9.70
CA ASP A 411 -14.44 -9.91 9.61
C ASP A 411 -13.31 -10.35 8.68
N LEU A 412 -13.15 -9.65 7.55
CA LEU A 412 -12.09 -9.89 6.58
C LEU A 412 -10.68 -9.68 7.16
N ALA A 413 -10.46 -8.54 7.82
CA ALA A 413 -9.18 -8.21 8.44
C ALA A 413 -8.85 -9.18 9.59
N ARG A 414 -9.86 -9.57 10.37
CA ARG A 414 -9.73 -10.56 11.44
C ARG A 414 -9.35 -11.94 10.89
N ASP A 415 -10.04 -12.39 9.85
CA ASP A 415 -9.73 -13.65 9.17
C ASP A 415 -8.30 -13.62 8.60
N TRP A 416 -7.91 -12.49 7.99
CA TRP A 416 -6.54 -12.25 7.53
C TRP A 416 -5.51 -12.43 8.65
N VAL A 417 -5.69 -11.72 9.77
CA VAL A 417 -4.75 -11.75 10.91
C VAL A 417 -4.64 -13.15 11.51
N ARG A 418 -5.77 -13.89 11.60
CA ARG A 418 -5.77 -15.28 12.08
C ARG A 418 -4.97 -16.19 11.16
N GLY A 419 -5.17 -16.08 9.85
CA GLY A 419 -4.39 -16.81 8.85
C GLY A 419 -2.90 -16.49 8.94
N TYR A 420 -2.56 -15.19 9.00
CA TYR A 420 -1.18 -14.72 9.15
C TYR A 420 -0.49 -15.26 10.41
N ARG A 421 -1.16 -15.19 11.57
CA ARG A 421 -0.65 -15.73 12.84
C ARG A 421 -0.49 -17.24 12.80
N ALA A 422 -1.37 -17.95 12.09
CA ALA A 422 -1.27 -19.40 11.92
C ALA A 422 -0.08 -19.79 11.05
N ALA A 423 0.21 -19.05 9.98
CA ALA A 423 1.33 -19.31 9.08
C ALA A 423 2.72 -19.02 9.72
N LYS A 424 2.77 -18.17 10.76
CA LYS A 424 4.01 -17.85 11.49
C LYS A 424 4.41 -18.92 12.52
N LYS A 425 3.47 -19.77 12.94
CA LYS A 425 3.70 -20.87 13.90
C LYS A 425 4.21 -22.11 13.17
#